data_AF-A0A3D5RSM9-F1
#
_entry.id   AF-A0A3D5RSM9-F1
#
_cell.length_a   1.000
_cell.length_b   1.000
_cell.length_c   1.000
_cell.angle_alpha   90.00
_cell.angle_beta   90.00
_cell.angle_gamma   90.00
#
_symmetry.space_group_name_H-M   'P 1'
#
loop_
_entity.id
_entity.type
_entity.pdbx_description
1 polymer ?
#
loop_
_entity_poly.entity_id
_entity_poly.type
_entity_poly.pdbx_seq_one_letter_code
_entity_poly.pdbx_strand_id
1 'polypeptide(L)'
;MTNTIKSCNQIAAITAAALMTMTTGAWAAETACGPTPNPPDIPEDGAALPDDLMEEALTAFEEYSEQFSTFNACAVAEYEEARIGIERAFDEFANKGKEGSE
;
A
#
# COMPACT_ATOMS: atom_id res chain seq x y z
N MET A 1 -29.27 -0.69 -30.86
CA MET A 1 -29.11 -0.10 -29.51
C MET A 1 -28.23 -1.01 -28.67
N THR A 2 -26.94 -1.13 -29.00
CA THR A 2 -26.06 -2.18 -28.42
C THR A 2 -24.73 -1.65 -27.89
N ASN A 3 -24.46 -0.35 -28.02
CA ASN A 3 -23.16 0.23 -27.64
C ASN A 3 -23.07 0.66 -26.17
N THR A 4 -24.19 0.84 -25.47
CA THR A 4 -24.18 1.35 -24.08
C THR A 4 -23.90 0.25 -23.05
N ILE A 5 -24.24 -1.01 -23.35
CA ILE A 5 -24.08 -2.12 -22.39
C ILE A 5 -22.61 -2.59 -22.29
N LYS A 6 -21.84 -2.44 -23.37
CA LYS A 6 -20.42 -2.85 -23.41
C LYS A 6 -19.51 -1.92 -22.61
N SER A 7 -19.79 -0.61 -22.59
CA SER A 7 -18.95 0.37 -21.87
C SER A 7 -19.11 0.28 -20.35
N CYS A 8 -20.32 0.02 -19.83
CA CYS A 8 -20.54 -0.18 -18.40
C CYS A 8 -19.76 -1.39 -17.85
N ASN A 9 -19.69 -2.48 -18.62
CA ASN A 9 -18.95 -3.68 -18.20
C ASN A 9 -17.42 -3.47 -18.21
N GLN A 10 -16.90 -2.66 -19.13
CA GLN A 10 -15.46 -2.36 -19.16
C GLN A 10 -15.05 -1.40 -18.05
N ILE A 11 -15.86 -0.38 -17.74
CA ILE A 11 -15.58 0.55 -16.63
C ILE A 11 -15.63 -0.20 -15.29
N ALA A 12 -16.59 -1.10 -15.10
CA ALA A 12 -16.69 -1.95 -13.90
C ALA A 12 -15.51 -2.93 -13.78
N ALA A 13 -15.06 -3.53 -14.88
CA ALA A 13 -13.88 -4.40 -14.88
C ALA A 13 -12.58 -3.64 -14.58
N ILE A 14 -12.45 -2.41 -15.08
CA ILE A 14 -11.29 -1.53 -14.82
C ILE A 14 -11.27 -1.08 -13.37
N THR A 15 -12.41 -0.68 -12.81
CA THR A 15 -12.48 -0.33 -11.38
C THR A 15 -12.22 -1.55 -10.51
N ALA A 16 -12.71 -2.73 -10.86
CA ALA A 16 -12.42 -3.97 -10.13
C ALA A 16 -10.93 -4.36 -10.22
N ALA A 17 -10.28 -4.20 -11.39
CA ALA A 17 -8.86 -4.47 -11.54
C ALA A 17 -7.99 -3.47 -10.75
N ALA A 18 -8.33 -2.18 -10.78
CA ALA A 18 -7.68 -1.14 -10.00
C ALA A 18 -7.88 -1.33 -8.48
N LEU A 19 -9.07 -1.77 -8.06
CA LEU A 19 -9.35 -2.08 -6.67
C LEU A 19 -8.58 -3.33 -6.21
N MET A 20 -8.49 -4.36 -7.07
CA MET A 20 -7.71 -5.55 -6.80
C MET A 20 -6.21 -5.22 -6.68
N THR A 21 -5.65 -4.39 -7.57
CA THR A 21 -4.24 -3.95 -7.44
C THR A 21 -3.97 -3.12 -6.18
N MET A 22 -4.92 -2.27 -5.75
CA MET A 22 -4.79 -1.53 -4.48
C MET A 22 -4.83 -2.46 -3.26
N THR A 23 -5.70 -3.46 -3.26
CA THR A 23 -5.75 -4.45 -2.16
C THR A 23 -4.55 -5.38 -2.15
N THR A 24 -3.99 -5.73 -3.31
CA THR A 24 -2.75 -6.49 -3.39
C THR A 24 -1.53 -5.65 -3.05
N GLY A 25 -1.55 -4.33 -3.21
CA GLY A 25 -0.42 -3.47 -2.85
C GLY A 25 -0.06 -3.54 -1.37
N ALA A 26 -1.07 -3.57 -0.49
CA ALA A 26 -0.87 -3.73 0.95
C ALA A 26 -0.32 -5.13 1.30
N TRP A 27 -0.83 -6.19 0.68
CA TRP A 27 -0.33 -7.56 0.86
C TRP A 27 1.05 -7.78 0.21
N ALA A 28 1.32 -7.15 -0.94
CA ALA A 28 2.58 -7.23 -1.66
C ALA A 28 3.68 -6.54 -0.85
N ALA A 29 3.39 -5.36 -0.28
CA ALA A 29 4.29 -4.66 0.63
C ALA A 29 4.63 -5.54 1.85
N GLU A 30 3.67 -6.23 2.48
CA GLU A 30 3.98 -7.16 3.58
C GLU A 30 4.84 -8.36 3.14
N THR A 31 4.63 -8.88 1.92
CA THR A 31 5.47 -9.99 1.41
C THR A 31 6.87 -9.56 0.95
N ALA A 32 7.04 -8.33 0.47
CA ALA A 32 8.30 -7.81 -0.05
C ALA A 32 9.15 -7.12 1.04
N CYS A 33 8.49 -6.34 1.89
CA CYS A 33 9.10 -5.54 2.96
C CYS A 33 9.11 -6.25 4.32
N GLY A 34 8.49 -7.43 4.41
CA GLY A 34 8.30 -8.15 5.66
C GLY A 34 7.08 -7.66 6.45
N PRO A 35 6.80 -8.25 7.62
CA PRO A 35 5.65 -7.88 8.43
C PRO A 35 5.77 -6.44 8.95
N THR A 36 4.62 -5.78 9.10
CA THR A 36 4.56 -4.49 9.80
C THR A 36 5.09 -4.65 11.24
N PRO A 37 6.05 -3.82 11.70
CA PRO A 37 6.55 -3.88 13.06
C PRO A 37 5.44 -3.63 14.09
N ASN A 38 5.47 -4.36 15.21
CA ASN A 38 4.50 -4.17 16.29
C ASN A 38 4.96 -3.05 17.23
N PRO A 39 4.06 -2.16 17.65
CA PRO A 39 4.40 -1.15 18.65
C PRO A 39 4.77 -1.81 19.98
N PRO A 40 5.64 -1.16 20.79
CA PRO A 40 5.94 -1.63 22.13
C PRO A 40 4.70 -1.58 23.03
N ASP A 41 4.62 -2.50 23.98
CA ASP A 41 3.53 -2.55 24.95
C ASP A 41 3.76 -1.48 26.03
N ILE A 42 3.02 -0.38 25.93
CA ILE A 42 3.10 0.75 26.86
C ILE A 42 1.77 0.80 27.63
N PRO A 43 1.79 0.86 28.98
CA PRO A 43 0.56 0.94 29.76
C PRO A 43 -0.30 2.14 29.36
N GLU A 44 -1.53 1.86 28.92
CA GLU A 44 -2.49 2.87 28.43
C GLU A 44 -3.13 3.71 29.56
N ASP A 45 -2.93 3.32 30.83
CA ASP A 45 -3.56 3.95 31.99
C ASP A 45 -2.91 5.27 32.42
N GLY A 46 -1.85 5.69 31.73
CA GLY A 46 -1.12 6.92 32.01
C GLY A 46 -0.36 6.89 33.34
N ALA A 47 -0.16 5.70 33.92
CA ALA A 47 0.67 5.54 35.11
C ALA A 47 2.13 5.89 34.76
N ALA A 48 2.77 6.66 35.63
CA ALA A 48 4.21 6.88 35.52
C ALA A 48 4.93 5.55 35.73
N LEU A 49 5.68 5.12 34.72
CA LEU A 49 6.56 3.98 34.84
C LEU A 49 7.68 4.29 35.83
N PRO A 50 8.09 3.32 36.66
CA PRO A 50 9.39 3.33 37.33
C PRO A 50 10.52 3.66 36.33
N ASP A 51 11.56 4.38 36.78
CA ASP A 51 12.63 4.87 35.90
C ASP A 51 13.29 3.75 35.07
N ASP A 52 13.44 2.55 35.65
CA ASP A 52 13.99 1.36 35.00
C ASP A 52 13.09 0.82 33.88
N LEU A 53 11.78 0.82 34.08
CA LEU A 53 10.81 0.43 33.05
C LEU A 53 10.61 1.51 31.98
N MET A 54 10.84 2.78 32.34
CA MET A 54 10.79 3.90 31.40
C MET A 54 11.98 3.87 30.42
N GLU A 55 13.19 3.55 30.89
CA GLU A 55 14.37 3.38 30.02
C GLU A 55 14.19 2.20 29.05
N GLU A 56 13.60 1.09 29.51
CA GLU A 56 13.24 -0.06 28.68
C GLU A 56 12.19 0.31 27.62
N ALA A 57 11.13 1.04 28.01
CA ALA A 57 10.09 1.50 27.09
C ALA A 57 10.62 2.47 26.02
N LEU A 58 11.54 3.37 26.39
CA LEU A 58 12.17 4.30 25.44
C LEU A 58 13.04 3.54 24.43
N THR A 59 13.83 2.57 24.88
CA THR A 59 14.65 1.73 24.01
C THR A 59 13.77 0.94 23.04
N ALA A 60 12.70 0.30 23.53
CA ALA A 60 11.76 -0.44 22.70
C ALA A 60 11.04 0.46 21.68
N PHE A 61 10.77 1.72 22.04
CA PHE A 61 10.20 2.71 21.12
C PHE A 61 11.21 3.16 20.05
N GLU A 62 12.47 3.37 20.40
CA GLU A 62 13.54 3.70 19.44
C GLU A 62 13.72 2.57 18.42
N GLU A 63 13.80 1.31 18.88
CA GLU A 63 13.87 0.13 18.01
C GLU A 63 12.65 0.01 17.11
N TYR A 64 11.44 0.19 17.66
CA TYR A 64 10.21 0.20 16.87
C TYR A 64 10.23 1.30 15.80
N SER A 65 10.67 2.52 16.15
CA SER A 65 10.74 3.64 15.22
C SER A 65 11.70 3.38 14.06
N GLU A 66 12.85 2.76 14.32
CA GLU A 66 13.83 2.41 13.29
C GLU A 66 13.27 1.32 12.34
N GLN A 67 12.68 0.27 12.91
CA GLN A 67 12.06 -0.81 12.14
C GLN A 67 10.90 -0.29 11.30
N PHE A 68 10.04 0.55 11.89
CA PHE A 68 8.88 1.14 11.21
C PHE A 68 9.32 2.08 10.09
N SER A 69 10.35 2.90 10.31
CA SER A 69 10.92 3.76 9.26
C SER A 69 11.43 2.93 8.08
N THR A 70 12.10 1.81 8.35
CA THR A 70 12.61 0.90 7.31
C THR A 70 11.47 0.24 6.53
N PHE A 71 10.48 -0.30 7.24
CA PHE A 71 9.29 -0.88 6.64
C PHE A 71 8.56 0.14 5.76
N ASN A 72 8.33 1.36 6.27
CA ASN A 72 7.62 2.40 5.56
C ASN A 72 8.37 2.87 4.30
N ALA A 73 9.70 2.98 4.35
CA ALA A 73 10.50 3.32 3.18
C ALA A 73 10.35 2.27 2.06
N CYS A 74 10.36 0.98 2.40
CA CYS A 74 10.11 -0.09 1.45
C CYS A 74 8.67 -0.07 0.92
N ALA A 75 7.68 0.03 1.80
CA ALA A 75 6.27 0.04 1.43
C ALA A 75 5.92 1.21 0.48
N VAL A 76 6.51 2.38 0.70
CA VAL A 76 6.37 3.54 -0.21
C VAL A 76 6.97 3.25 -1.58
N ALA A 77 8.15 2.62 -1.64
CA ALA A 77 8.78 2.26 -2.91
C ALA A 77 7.92 1.26 -3.71
N GLU A 78 7.42 0.21 -3.05
CA GLU A 78 6.52 -0.78 -3.66
C GLU A 78 5.20 -0.15 -4.16
N TYR A 79 4.61 0.74 -3.37
CA TYR A 79 3.42 1.48 -3.77
C TYR A 79 3.68 2.33 -5.04
N GLU A 80 4.82 3.00 -5.09
CA GLU A 80 5.18 3.87 -6.20
C GLU A 80 5.43 3.07 -7.49
N GLU A 81 6.09 1.91 -7.39
CA GLU A 81 6.26 1.00 -8.52
C GLU A 81 4.90 0.49 -9.04
N ALA A 82 4.01 0.09 -8.12
CA ALA A 82 2.66 -0.33 -8.49
C ALA A 82 1.88 0.81 -9.16
N ARG A 83 1.99 2.04 -8.64
CA ARG A 83 1.37 3.24 -9.23
C ARG A 83 1.84 3.46 -10.66
N ILE A 84 3.15 3.44 -10.90
CA ILE A 84 3.74 3.61 -12.24
C ILE A 84 3.26 2.51 -13.19
N GLY A 85 3.21 1.25 -12.72
CA GLY A 85 2.70 0.13 -13.50
C GLY A 85 1.24 0.30 -13.92
N ILE A 86 0.40 0.80 -13.00
CA ILE A 86 -1.01 1.09 -13.25
C ILE A 86 -1.16 2.26 -14.23
N GLU A 87 -0.39 3.34 -14.07
CA GLU A 87 -0.40 4.50 -14.98
C GLU A 87 -0.02 4.08 -16.40
N ARG A 88 1.04 3.28 -16.56
CA ARG A 88 1.44 2.72 -17.86
C ARG A 88 0.32 1.86 -18.47
N ALA A 89 -0.34 1.03 -17.66
CA ALA A 89 -1.44 0.19 -18.13
C ALA A 89 -2.63 1.04 -18.62
N PHE A 90 -2.94 2.15 -17.95
CA PHE A 90 -3.95 3.10 -18.40
C PHE A 90 -3.55 3.80 -19.71
N ASP A 91 -2.30 4.23 -19.85
CA ASP A 91 -1.80 4.86 -21.07
C ASP A 91 -1.81 3.90 -22.27
N GLU A 92 -1.38 2.66 -22.09
CA GLU A 92 -1.46 1.62 -23.12
C GLU A 92 -2.91 1.34 -23.54
N PHE A 93 -3.83 1.32 -22.58
CA PHE A 93 -5.25 1.13 -22.87
C PHE A 93 -5.85 2.31 -23.64
N ALA A 94 -5.52 3.54 -23.25
CA ALA A 94 -5.98 4.75 -23.93
C ALA A 94 -5.47 4.83 -25.39
N ASN A 95 -4.28 4.30 -25.66
CA ASN A 95 -3.67 4.33 -26.98
C ASN A 95 -4.05 3.12 -27.87
N LYS A 96 -4.38 1.96 -27.29
CA LYS A 96 -4.88 0.79 -28.04
C LYS A 96 -6.17 1.03 -28.83
N GLY A 97 -6.93 2.08 -28.52
CA GLY A 97 -8.12 2.48 -29.29
C GLY A 97 -7.82 3.35 -30.53
N LYS A 98 -6.60 3.87 -30.69
CA LYS A 98 -6.22 4.78 -31.79
C LYS A 98 -5.54 4.07 -32.96
N GLU A 99 -4.98 2.88 -32.74
CA GLU A 99 -4.29 2.10 -33.79
C GLU A 99 -5.25 1.31 -34.72
N GLY A 100 -6.57 1.39 -34.50
CA GLY A 100 -7.57 0.67 -35.30
C GLY A 100 -8.49 1.56 -36.15
N SER A 101 -8.17 2.85 -36.31
CA SER A 101 -9.04 3.84 -36.98
C SER A 101 -8.43 4.49 -38.23
N GLU A 102 -7.44 3.86 -38.87
CA GLU A 102 -6.99 4.22 -40.22
C GLU A 102 -7.28 3.10 -41.23
#